data_AF-A0A957FCG0-F1
#
_entry.id   AF-A0A957FCG0-F1
#
_cell.length_a   1.000
_cell.length_b   1.000
_cell.length_c   1.000
_cell.angle_alpha   90.00
_cell.angle_beta   90.00
_cell.angle_gamma   90.00
#
_symmetry.space_group_name_H-M   'P 1'
#
loop_
_entity.id
_entity.type
_entity.pdbx_description
1 polymer ?
#
loop_
_entity_poly.entity_id
_entity_poly.type
_entity_poly.pdbx_seq_one_letter_code
_entity_poly.pdbx_strand_id
1 'polypeptide(L)'
;SRIIYASKNGGSNEMQELVLSSINTLIERVCQKSAVDNRQSSVVKATITGNSTMIHLLLGIPAESIRLSPFVTAVNQPPTLTAAEIGLDIHPAALIDCIPGVASYVGADISAGVLSSSMDDSDITSLFMDVGTNGEIVLGSHDWLVTCACSAGPAFEGAGVLDGMRATRGAIEEIWINNDTYEPAYRVIGEVKPRGLCGSGLI
;
A
#
# COMPACT_ATOMS: atom_id res chain seq x y z
N SER A 1 15.86 -0.68 0.80
CA SER A 1 16.46 -2.01 1.12
C SER A 1 15.98 -3.10 0.17
N ARG A 2 14.68 -3.26 -0.05
CA ARG A 2 14.10 -4.28 -0.95
C ARG A 2 14.64 -4.24 -2.38
N ILE A 3 14.76 -3.06 -2.99
CA ILE A 3 15.40 -2.92 -4.33
C ILE A 3 16.80 -3.54 -4.32
N ILE A 4 17.66 -3.14 -3.36
CA ILE A 4 19.04 -3.65 -3.25
C ILE A 4 19.07 -5.18 -3.07
N TYR A 5 18.09 -5.73 -2.34
CA TYR A 5 17.96 -7.17 -2.16
C TYR A 5 17.54 -7.86 -3.47
N ALA A 6 16.53 -7.33 -4.15
CA ALA A 6 16.04 -7.84 -5.42
C ALA A 6 17.13 -7.85 -6.52
N SER A 7 18.03 -6.86 -6.49
CA SER A 7 19.17 -6.75 -7.40
C SER A 7 20.28 -7.79 -7.17
N LYS A 8 20.20 -8.61 -6.12
CA LYS A 8 21.15 -9.68 -5.83
C LYS A 8 20.63 -11.01 -6.36
N ASN A 9 21.55 -11.92 -6.68
CA ASN A 9 21.27 -13.23 -7.27
C ASN A 9 20.06 -13.94 -6.63
N GLY A 10 18.98 -14.09 -7.40
CA GLY A 10 17.73 -14.77 -6.99
C GLY A 10 16.75 -13.92 -6.18
N GLY A 11 17.18 -12.76 -5.68
CA GLY A 11 16.36 -11.91 -4.80
C GLY A 11 15.12 -11.33 -5.49
N SER A 12 15.16 -11.09 -6.80
CA SER A 12 13.99 -10.62 -7.56
C SER A 12 12.84 -11.62 -7.52
N ASN A 13 13.14 -12.91 -7.78
CA ASN A 13 12.14 -13.97 -7.77
C ASN A 13 11.59 -14.18 -6.36
N GLU A 14 12.46 -14.19 -5.35
CA GLU A 14 12.03 -14.33 -3.95
C GLU A 14 11.10 -13.18 -3.53
N MET A 15 11.44 -11.94 -3.89
CA MET A 15 10.58 -10.79 -3.58
C MET A 15 9.24 -10.86 -4.29
N GLN A 16 9.22 -11.30 -5.55
CA GLN A 16 7.98 -11.50 -6.31
C GLN A 16 7.11 -12.59 -5.67
N GLU A 17 7.69 -13.74 -5.35
CA GLU A 17 7.00 -14.86 -4.67
C GLU A 17 6.40 -14.44 -3.32
N LEU A 18 7.14 -13.66 -2.52
CA LEU A 18 6.66 -13.17 -1.23
C LEU A 18 5.46 -12.24 -1.36
N VAL A 19 5.48 -11.34 -2.35
CA VAL A 19 4.36 -10.43 -2.62
C VAL A 19 3.14 -11.22 -3.12
N LEU A 20 3.33 -12.10 -4.10
CA LEU A 20 2.25 -12.94 -4.65
C LEU A 20 1.64 -13.86 -3.59
N SER A 21 2.46 -14.50 -2.76
CA SER A 21 2.01 -15.34 -1.65
C SER A 21 1.13 -14.56 -0.66
N SER A 22 1.55 -13.34 -0.32
CA SER A 22 0.77 -12.45 0.55
C SER A 22 -0.59 -12.09 -0.07
N ILE A 23 -0.61 -11.72 -1.35
CA ILE A 23 -1.85 -11.37 -2.08
C ILE A 23 -2.76 -12.60 -2.19
N ASN A 24 -2.24 -13.74 -2.63
CA ASN A 24 -3.01 -14.98 -2.81
C ASN A 24 -3.60 -15.49 -1.49
N THR A 25 -2.88 -15.32 -0.37
CA THR A 25 -3.39 -15.61 0.98
C THR A 25 -4.57 -14.70 1.34
N LEU A 26 -4.51 -13.41 0.99
CA LEU A 26 -5.61 -12.47 1.25
C LEU A 26 -6.81 -12.76 0.35
N ILE A 27 -6.59 -13.06 -0.93
CA ILE A 27 -7.64 -13.49 -1.88
C ILE A 27 -8.36 -14.72 -1.32
N GLU A 28 -7.61 -15.72 -0.83
CA GLU A 28 -8.19 -16.94 -0.24
C GLU A 28 -9.12 -16.60 0.93
N ARG A 29 -8.64 -15.78 1.87
CA ARG A 29 -9.41 -15.36 3.04
C ARG A 29 -10.68 -14.60 2.66
N VAL A 30 -10.62 -13.73 1.65
CA VAL A 30 -11.80 -12.98 1.18
C VAL A 30 -12.80 -13.92 0.50
N CYS A 31 -12.33 -14.85 -0.34
CA CYS A 31 -13.19 -15.83 -1.00
C CYS A 31 -13.89 -16.75 0.00
N GLN A 32 -13.16 -17.26 1.01
CA GLN A 32 -13.73 -18.07 2.09
C GLN A 32 -14.81 -17.33 2.87
N LYS A 33 -14.56 -16.06 3.23
CA LYS A 33 -15.55 -15.22 3.94
C LYS A 33 -16.78 -14.90 3.09
N SER A 34 -16.62 -14.86 1.77
CA SER A 34 -17.69 -14.51 0.83
C SER A 34 -18.44 -15.73 0.29
N ALA A 35 -18.14 -16.94 0.80
CA ALA A 35 -18.69 -18.21 0.32
C ALA A 35 -18.52 -18.41 -1.20
N VAL A 36 -17.36 -17.98 -1.74
CA VAL A 36 -16.98 -18.24 -3.13
C VAL A 36 -16.36 -19.63 -3.20
N ASP A 37 -17.13 -20.61 -3.69
CA ASP A 37 -16.76 -22.03 -3.72
C ASP A 37 -15.52 -22.31 -4.59
N ASN A 38 -15.41 -21.62 -5.73
CA ASN A 38 -14.27 -21.73 -6.63
C ASN A 38 -13.82 -20.35 -7.13
N ARG A 39 -12.75 -19.83 -6.52
CA ARG A 39 -12.18 -18.53 -6.92
C ARG A 39 -11.67 -18.51 -8.36
N GLN A 40 -11.17 -19.65 -8.86
CA GLN A 40 -10.64 -19.78 -10.22
C GLN A 40 -11.75 -19.73 -11.28
N SER A 41 -13.03 -19.87 -10.92
CA SER A 41 -14.15 -19.65 -11.84
C SER A 41 -14.90 -18.34 -11.59
N SER A 42 -14.68 -17.69 -10.45
CA SER A 42 -15.54 -16.60 -9.96
C SER A 42 -14.87 -15.22 -10.01
N VAL A 43 -13.53 -15.17 -9.88
CA VAL A 43 -12.78 -13.91 -9.88
C VAL A 43 -12.11 -13.74 -11.25
N VAL A 44 -12.74 -12.94 -12.10
CA VAL A 44 -12.39 -12.79 -13.53
C VAL A 44 -11.66 -11.47 -13.85
N LYS A 45 -11.46 -10.60 -12.86
CA LYS A 45 -10.73 -9.34 -13.01
C LYS A 45 -10.12 -8.92 -11.67
N ALA A 46 -8.95 -8.30 -11.71
CA ALA A 46 -8.37 -7.60 -10.57
C ALA A 46 -7.73 -6.28 -11.02
N THR A 47 -7.72 -5.31 -10.13
CA THR A 47 -7.00 -4.04 -10.29
C THR A 47 -6.02 -3.91 -9.14
N ILE A 48 -4.78 -3.55 -9.45
CA ILE A 48 -3.70 -3.50 -8.48
C ILE A 48 -3.12 -2.09 -8.45
N THR A 49 -3.03 -1.54 -7.25
CA THR A 49 -2.44 -0.23 -6.95
C THR A 49 -1.29 -0.39 -5.96
N GLY A 50 -0.29 0.47 -6.06
CA GLY A 50 0.85 0.49 -5.17
C GLY A 50 1.94 1.42 -5.69
N ASN A 51 2.88 1.76 -4.81
CA ASN A 51 4.03 2.56 -5.22
C ASN A 51 4.83 1.83 -6.31
N SER A 52 5.60 2.60 -7.08
CA SER A 52 6.32 2.09 -8.26
C SER A 52 7.23 0.90 -7.93
N THR A 53 7.89 0.90 -6.77
CA THR A 53 8.72 -0.23 -6.35
C THR A 53 7.89 -1.50 -6.14
N MET A 54 6.73 -1.41 -5.50
CA MET A 54 5.88 -2.59 -5.25
C MET A 54 5.33 -3.19 -6.55
N ILE A 55 4.93 -2.35 -7.51
CA ILE A 55 4.49 -2.82 -8.84
C ILE A 55 5.62 -3.52 -9.57
N HIS A 56 6.84 -2.97 -9.55
CA HIS A 56 7.98 -3.62 -10.20
C HIS A 56 8.30 -4.99 -9.57
N LEU A 57 8.29 -5.08 -8.23
CA LEU A 57 8.53 -6.36 -7.53
C LEU A 57 7.42 -7.39 -7.80
N LEU A 58 6.16 -6.97 -7.82
CA LEU A 58 5.03 -7.84 -8.14
C LEU A 58 5.13 -8.43 -9.56
N LEU A 59 5.53 -7.60 -10.52
CA LEU A 59 5.62 -7.98 -11.92
C LEU A 59 6.97 -8.60 -12.30
N GLY A 60 7.90 -8.75 -11.35
CA GLY A 60 9.24 -9.27 -11.62
C GLY A 60 10.08 -8.35 -12.53
N ILE A 61 9.76 -7.06 -12.57
CA ILE A 61 10.46 -6.06 -13.38
C ILE A 61 11.66 -5.52 -12.58
N PRO A 62 12.86 -5.40 -13.19
CA PRO A 62 14.02 -4.80 -12.54
C PRO A 62 13.73 -3.39 -11.99
N ALA A 63 13.99 -3.19 -10.69
CA ALA A 63 13.66 -1.96 -9.95
C ALA A 63 14.89 -1.10 -9.59
N GLU A 64 16.09 -1.50 -10.06
CA GLU A 64 17.38 -0.89 -9.72
C GLU A 64 17.41 0.62 -10.01
N SER A 65 16.91 1.01 -11.18
CA SER A 65 16.95 2.38 -11.69
C SER A 65 16.09 3.35 -10.89
N ILE A 66 15.08 2.86 -10.16
CA ILE A 66 14.18 3.69 -9.33
C ILE A 66 14.99 4.46 -8.27
N ARG A 67 16.03 3.83 -7.72
CA ARG A 67 16.86 4.40 -6.63
C ARG A 67 18.18 5.02 -7.08
N LEU A 68 18.51 4.91 -8.36
CA LEU A 68 19.77 5.41 -8.91
C LEU A 68 19.48 6.64 -9.75
N SER A 69 20.22 7.73 -9.53
CA SER A 69 20.09 8.94 -10.33
C SER A 69 20.16 8.60 -11.83
N PRO A 70 19.21 9.07 -12.67
CA PRO A 70 18.23 10.13 -12.42
C PRO A 70 16.85 9.68 -11.89
N PHE A 71 16.78 8.55 -11.17
CA PHE A 71 15.59 8.01 -10.49
C PHE A 71 14.44 7.68 -11.46
N VAL A 72 14.69 6.74 -12.38
CA VAL A 72 13.76 6.42 -13.47
C VAL A 72 13.15 5.04 -13.27
N THR A 73 11.83 4.95 -13.37
CA THR A 73 11.09 3.68 -13.42
C THR A 73 11.26 2.99 -14.76
N ALA A 74 11.34 1.65 -14.77
CA ALA A 74 11.38 0.90 -16.02
C ALA A 74 10.06 1.03 -16.79
N VAL A 75 8.94 1.06 -16.06
CA VAL A 75 7.60 1.26 -16.60
C VAL A 75 6.73 2.01 -15.60
N ASN A 76 5.96 2.99 -16.08
CA ASN A 76 4.92 3.67 -15.28
C ASN A 76 3.52 3.14 -15.59
N GLN A 77 3.30 2.65 -16.80
CA GLN A 77 2.02 2.08 -17.24
C GLN A 77 2.25 0.68 -17.80
N PRO A 78 2.23 -0.35 -16.93
CA PRO A 78 2.27 -1.73 -17.39
C PRO A 78 1.08 -2.03 -18.31
N PRO A 79 1.24 -2.92 -19.31
CA PRO A 79 0.10 -3.39 -20.08
C PRO A 79 -0.86 -4.18 -19.18
N THR A 80 -2.11 -4.36 -19.63
CA THR A 80 -3.00 -5.34 -19.00
C THR A 80 -2.39 -6.73 -19.13
N LEU A 81 -2.36 -7.46 -18.03
CA LEU A 81 -1.82 -8.82 -17.93
C LEU A 81 -2.95 -9.79 -17.57
N THR A 82 -2.67 -11.07 -17.62
CA THR A 82 -3.54 -12.13 -17.10
C THR A 82 -3.07 -12.61 -15.74
N ALA A 83 -3.97 -13.17 -14.93
CA ALA A 83 -3.62 -13.77 -13.66
C ALA A 83 -2.56 -14.87 -13.79
N ALA A 84 -2.63 -15.66 -14.87
CA ALA A 84 -1.66 -16.70 -15.16
C ALA A 84 -0.25 -16.15 -15.44
N GLU A 85 -0.13 -15.00 -16.12
CA GLU A 85 1.16 -14.37 -16.41
C GLU A 85 1.86 -13.85 -15.15
N ILE A 86 1.10 -13.35 -14.18
CA ILE A 86 1.65 -12.77 -12.95
C ILE A 86 1.69 -13.73 -11.76
N GLY A 87 0.96 -14.86 -11.82
CA GLY A 87 0.90 -15.84 -10.73
C GLY A 87 -0.13 -15.53 -9.64
N LEU A 88 -1.23 -14.85 -9.97
CA LEU A 88 -2.37 -14.72 -9.04
C LEU A 88 -3.29 -15.94 -9.12
N ASP A 89 -3.69 -16.44 -7.94
CA ASP A 89 -4.56 -17.60 -7.82
C ASP A 89 -6.05 -17.20 -7.89
N ILE A 90 -6.45 -16.76 -9.08
CA ILE A 90 -7.83 -16.45 -9.50
C ILE A 90 -8.09 -17.11 -10.86
N HIS A 91 -9.14 -16.71 -11.59
CA HIS A 91 -9.34 -17.27 -12.94
C HIS A 91 -8.10 -17.02 -13.81
N PRO A 92 -7.52 -18.03 -14.49
CA PRO A 92 -6.22 -17.88 -15.17
C PRO A 92 -6.23 -16.81 -16.26
N ALA A 93 -7.36 -16.67 -16.97
CA ALA A 93 -7.58 -15.62 -17.96
C ALA A 93 -8.14 -14.30 -17.37
N ALA A 94 -8.19 -14.15 -16.04
CA ALA A 94 -8.64 -12.91 -15.43
C ALA A 94 -7.71 -11.78 -15.82
N LEU A 95 -8.28 -10.65 -16.22
CA LEU A 95 -7.50 -9.46 -16.59
C LEU A 95 -7.02 -8.75 -15.33
N ILE A 96 -5.75 -8.35 -15.34
CA ILE A 96 -5.08 -7.64 -14.27
C ILE A 96 -4.64 -6.28 -14.79
N ASP A 97 -5.24 -5.25 -14.22
CA ASP A 97 -4.89 -3.86 -14.51
C ASP A 97 -4.03 -3.31 -13.36
N CYS A 98 -2.74 -3.09 -13.62
CA CYS A 98 -1.90 -2.30 -12.73
C CYS A 98 -2.12 -0.82 -13.06
N ILE A 99 -2.63 -0.05 -12.10
CA ILE A 99 -2.90 1.37 -12.34
C ILE A 99 -1.59 2.12 -12.65
N PRO A 100 -1.60 3.14 -13.53
CA PRO A 100 -0.38 3.88 -13.86
C PRO A 100 0.22 4.60 -12.65
N GLY A 101 1.54 4.49 -12.50
CA GLY A 101 2.33 5.33 -11.60
C GLY A 101 2.78 6.63 -12.26
N VAL A 102 3.26 7.58 -11.46
CA VAL A 102 3.71 8.91 -11.94
C VAL A 102 5.24 8.94 -12.09
N ALA A 103 5.96 8.51 -11.05
CA ALA A 103 7.40 8.57 -10.96
C ALA A 103 7.96 7.49 -10.02
N SER A 104 9.28 7.45 -9.83
CA SER A 104 9.96 6.45 -8.98
C SER A 104 9.44 6.36 -7.55
N TYR A 105 9.06 7.50 -6.96
CA TYR A 105 8.58 7.60 -5.58
C TYR A 105 7.13 8.04 -5.45
N VAL A 106 6.42 8.19 -6.57
CA VAL A 106 4.98 8.49 -6.61
C VAL A 106 4.33 7.48 -7.54
N GLY A 107 3.75 6.44 -6.97
CA GLY A 107 3.14 5.37 -7.74
C GLY A 107 1.64 5.49 -7.89
N ALA A 108 1.04 4.34 -8.19
CA ALA A 108 -0.36 4.24 -8.54
C ALA A 108 -1.30 4.25 -7.33
N ASP A 109 -0.77 3.96 -6.14
CA ASP A 109 -1.44 4.18 -4.86
C ASP A 109 -1.84 5.64 -4.68
N ILE A 110 -0.93 6.57 -4.99
CA ILE A 110 -1.22 8.01 -4.89
C ILE A 110 -2.24 8.44 -5.95
N SER A 111 -2.10 7.94 -7.18
CA SER A 111 -3.07 8.23 -8.25
C SER A 111 -4.47 7.70 -7.91
N ALA A 112 -4.57 6.52 -7.28
CA ALA A 112 -5.83 5.97 -6.79
C ALA A 112 -6.40 6.80 -5.63
N GLY A 113 -5.56 7.32 -4.73
CA GLY A 113 -5.96 8.23 -3.65
C GLY A 113 -6.53 9.54 -4.18
N VAL A 114 -5.86 10.15 -5.16
CA VAL A 114 -6.35 11.36 -5.87
C VAL A 114 -7.73 11.11 -6.46
N LEU A 115 -7.89 10.05 -7.26
CA LEU A 115 -9.17 9.67 -7.86
C LEU A 115 -10.26 9.45 -6.81
N SER A 116 -9.92 8.75 -5.71
CA SER A 116 -10.85 8.48 -4.61
C SER A 116 -11.27 9.73 -3.86
N SER A 117 -10.43 10.78 -3.82
CA SER A 117 -10.74 12.05 -3.18
C SER A 117 -11.52 13.02 -4.08
N SER A 118 -11.57 12.73 -5.39
CA SER A 118 -12.14 13.60 -6.42
C SER A 118 -11.50 15.00 -6.48
N MET A 119 -10.27 15.15 -5.99
CA MET A 119 -9.56 16.44 -6.06
C MET A 119 -9.19 16.82 -7.50
N ASP A 120 -9.12 15.83 -8.40
CA ASP A 120 -8.90 15.98 -9.83
C ASP A 120 -10.14 16.46 -10.60
N ASP A 121 -11.32 16.47 -9.97
CA ASP A 121 -12.59 16.97 -10.53
C ASP A 121 -13.15 18.16 -9.72
N SER A 122 -12.30 18.80 -8.90
CA SER A 122 -12.68 19.88 -8.00
C SER A 122 -12.01 21.20 -8.39
N ASP A 123 -12.78 22.29 -8.39
CA ASP A 123 -12.25 23.66 -8.48
C ASP A 123 -11.52 24.11 -7.20
N ILE A 124 -11.67 23.38 -6.10
CA ILE A 124 -11.08 23.71 -4.81
C ILE A 124 -9.65 23.20 -4.76
N THR A 125 -8.69 24.11 -4.60
CA THR A 125 -7.30 23.74 -4.31
C THR A 125 -7.23 22.97 -3.00
N SER A 126 -6.84 21.70 -3.10
CA SER A 126 -6.84 20.73 -2.02
C SER A 126 -5.44 20.14 -1.82
N LEU A 127 -5.14 19.78 -0.57
CA LEU A 127 -3.93 19.07 -0.19
C LEU A 127 -4.30 17.64 0.22
N PHE A 128 -3.94 16.67 -0.62
CA PHE A 128 -4.01 15.25 -0.30
C PHE A 128 -2.68 14.80 0.30
N MET A 129 -2.75 14.05 1.40
CA MET A 129 -1.58 13.52 2.09
C MET A 129 -1.79 12.03 2.35
N ASP A 130 -0.94 11.19 1.77
CA ASP A 130 -0.80 9.79 2.12
C ASP A 130 0.38 9.67 3.10
N VAL A 131 0.09 9.21 4.31
CA VAL A 131 1.06 9.12 5.40
C VAL A 131 1.26 7.64 5.73
N GLY A 132 2.29 7.06 5.14
CA GLY A 132 2.74 5.70 5.44
C GLY A 132 4.25 5.65 5.69
N THR A 133 4.88 4.56 5.26
CA THR A 133 6.34 4.39 5.27
C THR A 133 7.04 5.54 4.53
N ASN A 134 6.42 6.01 3.45
CA ASN A 134 6.73 7.26 2.78
C ASN A 134 5.61 8.27 3.12
N GLY A 135 5.93 9.55 3.05
CA GLY A 135 4.92 10.60 3.01
C GLY A 135 4.78 11.09 1.58
N GLU A 136 3.65 10.84 0.95
CA GLU A 136 3.35 11.34 -0.38
C GLU A 136 2.28 12.43 -0.30
N ILE A 137 2.50 13.51 -1.03
CA ILE A 137 1.63 14.69 -1.00
C ILE A 137 1.24 15.03 -2.42
N VAL A 138 -0.03 15.39 -2.60
CA VAL A 138 -0.56 15.98 -3.84
C VAL A 138 -1.25 17.29 -3.49
N LEU A 139 -0.88 18.36 -4.18
CA LEU A 139 -1.49 19.67 -4.07
C LEU A 139 -2.07 20.05 -5.42
N GLY A 140 -3.33 20.51 -5.44
CA GLY A 140 -3.91 21.05 -6.66
C GLY A 140 -5.43 20.98 -6.72
N SER A 141 -5.94 21.02 -7.94
CA SER A 141 -7.35 21.07 -8.36
C SER A 141 -7.51 20.41 -9.73
N HIS A 142 -8.69 20.46 -10.33
CA HIS A 142 -8.92 19.92 -11.68
C HIS A 142 -8.00 20.52 -12.76
N ASP A 143 -7.62 21.80 -12.63
CA ASP A 143 -6.73 22.49 -13.58
C ASP A 143 -5.27 22.02 -13.53
N TRP A 144 -4.78 21.61 -12.35
CA TRP A 144 -3.37 21.29 -12.14
C TRP A 144 -3.17 20.45 -10.88
N LEU A 145 -2.24 19.50 -10.95
CA LEU A 145 -1.82 18.69 -9.82
C LEU A 145 -0.29 18.67 -9.75
N VAL A 146 0.25 18.89 -8.56
CA VAL A 146 1.67 18.75 -8.25
C VAL A 146 1.83 17.73 -7.14
N THR A 147 2.83 16.86 -7.25
CA THR A 147 3.09 15.81 -6.27
C THR A 147 4.56 15.77 -5.86
N CYS A 148 4.79 15.38 -4.62
CA CYS A 148 6.11 15.09 -4.10
C CYS A 148 6.05 13.89 -3.14
N ALA A 149 7.21 13.28 -2.90
CA ALA A 149 7.38 12.23 -1.92
C ALA A 149 8.49 12.61 -0.95
N CYS A 150 8.30 12.27 0.33
CA CYS A 150 9.27 12.44 1.39
C CYS A 150 9.44 11.12 2.17
N SER A 151 10.61 10.94 2.78
CA SER A 151 10.80 9.80 3.68
C SER A 151 10.26 10.15 5.06
N ALA A 152 9.14 9.54 5.45
CA ALA A 152 8.54 9.70 6.77
C ALA A 152 9.04 8.62 7.76
N GLY A 153 9.12 7.37 7.30
CA GLY A 153 9.39 6.20 8.13
C GLY A 153 8.09 5.59 8.69
N PRO A 154 8.05 4.27 8.94
CA PRO A 154 6.80 3.54 9.18
C PRO A 154 6.31 3.64 10.64
N ALA A 155 6.63 4.71 11.36
CA ALA A 155 6.28 4.87 12.77
C ALA A 155 4.77 4.81 12.98
N PHE A 156 3.99 5.48 12.11
CA PHE A 156 2.53 5.45 12.14
C PHE A 156 1.92 4.13 11.66
N GLU A 157 2.70 3.26 11.02
CA GLU A 157 2.30 1.87 10.74
C GLU A 157 2.57 0.93 11.94
N GLY A 158 3.14 1.47 13.02
CA GLY A 158 3.55 0.75 14.23
C GLY A 158 4.95 0.10 14.11
N ALA A 159 5.68 0.29 13.01
CA ALA A 159 7.00 -0.31 12.84
C ALA A 159 8.11 0.63 13.35
N GLY A 160 9.08 0.07 14.08
CA GLY A 160 10.16 0.84 14.72
C GLY A 160 9.78 1.46 16.07
N VAL A 161 8.58 1.19 16.58
CA VAL A 161 8.10 1.58 17.92
C VAL A 161 8.02 0.33 18.80
N LEU A 162 8.53 0.40 20.04
CA LEU A 162 8.67 -0.77 20.94
C LEU A 162 7.39 -1.58 21.08
N ASP A 163 6.28 -0.89 21.38
CA ASP A 163 4.95 -1.47 21.53
C ASP A 163 4.03 -1.12 20.34
N GLY A 164 4.61 -0.77 19.20
CA GLY A 164 3.86 -0.41 17.99
C GLY A 164 3.27 -1.63 17.29
N MET A 165 2.06 -1.50 16.77
CA MET A 165 1.40 -2.52 15.97
C MET A 165 0.43 -1.91 14.94
N ARG A 166 0.03 -2.70 13.94
CA ARG A 166 -1.02 -2.29 12.98
C ARG A 166 -2.37 -2.10 13.68
N ALA A 167 -3.20 -1.19 13.15
CA ALA A 167 -4.58 -0.96 13.59
C ALA A 167 -5.45 -2.21 13.39
N THR A 168 -5.40 -3.10 14.39
CA THR A 168 -6.06 -4.41 14.40
C THR A 168 -6.53 -4.70 15.83
N ARG A 169 -7.36 -5.74 16.00
CA ARG A 169 -7.93 -6.10 17.32
C ARG A 169 -6.85 -6.21 18.41
N GLY A 170 -7.03 -5.43 19.47
CA GLY A 170 -6.09 -5.31 20.59
C GLY A 170 -5.12 -4.12 20.49
N ALA A 171 -5.13 -3.34 19.40
CA ALA A 171 -4.39 -2.09 19.33
C ALA A 171 -5.13 -0.97 20.09
N ILE A 172 -4.39 -0.20 20.88
CA ILE A 172 -4.84 1.09 21.42
C ILE A 172 -4.88 2.08 20.26
N GLU A 173 -6.05 2.67 20.02
CA GLU A 173 -6.30 3.58 18.89
C GLU A 173 -6.57 5.03 19.29
N GLU A 174 -6.86 5.28 20.57
CA GLU A 174 -7.08 6.62 21.10
C GLU A 174 -6.67 6.65 22.58
N ILE A 175 -6.04 7.75 22.98
CA ILE A 175 -5.57 7.98 24.35
C ILE A 175 -6.03 9.37 24.79
N TRP A 176 -6.54 9.45 26.01
CA TRP A 176 -6.88 10.70 26.67
C TRP A 176 -6.10 10.80 27.98
N ILE A 177 -5.53 11.95 28.26
CA ILE A 177 -4.84 12.23 29.53
C ILE A 177 -5.66 13.28 30.27
N ASN A 178 -6.08 12.98 31.49
CA ASN A 178 -6.74 13.96 32.33
C ASN A 178 -5.74 15.07 32.70
N ASN A 179 -6.07 16.33 32.42
CA ASN A 179 -5.16 17.46 32.64
C ASN A 179 -4.92 17.79 34.13
N ASP A 180 -5.83 17.38 35.02
CA ASP A 180 -5.74 17.68 36.45
C ASP A 180 -5.11 16.51 37.23
N THR A 181 -5.53 15.27 36.94
CA THR A 181 -5.07 14.07 37.65
C THR A 181 -3.90 13.37 36.96
N TYR A 182 -3.64 13.68 35.69
CA TYR A 182 -2.69 12.98 34.82
C TYR A 182 -2.99 11.49 34.62
N GLU A 183 -4.21 11.04 34.96
CA GLU A 183 -4.63 9.67 34.74
C GLU A 183 -4.93 9.43 33.25
N PRO A 184 -4.37 8.36 32.64
CA PRO A 184 -4.64 8.02 31.26
C PRO A 184 -5.91 7.17 31.14
N ALA A 185 -6.71 7.46 30.11
CA ALA A 185 -7.74 6.59 29.57
C ALA A 185 -7.40 6.23 28.12
N TYR A 186 -7.87 5.09 27.64
CA TYR A 186 -7.58 4.64 26.28
C TYR A 186 -8.69 3.78 25.70
N ARG A 187 -8.80 3.76 24.36
CA ARG A 187 -9.71 2.88 23.62
C ARG A 187 -8.92 1.82 22.86
N VAL A 188 -9.40 0.58 22.93
CA VAL A 188 -8.78 -0.58 22.26
C VAL A 188 -9.72 -1.12 21.18
N ILE A 189 -9.20 -1.33 19.97
CA ILE A 189 -9.94 -1.95 18.88
C ILE A 189 -10.46 -3.33 19.30
N GLY A 190 -11.77 -3.48 19.32
CA GLY A 190 -12.46 -4.72 19.70
C GLY A 190 -12.59 -4.97 21.20
N GLU A 191 -12.39 -3.95 22.04
CA GLU A 191 -12.69 -3.96 23.48
C GLU A 191 -12.04 -5.13 24.24
N VAL A 192 -10.79 -5.43 23.90
CA VAL A 192 -9.99 -6.48 24.54
C VAL A 192 -8.80 -5.91 25.29
N LYS A 193 -8.09 -6.78 26.01
CA LYS A 193 -6.81 -6.42 26.64
C LYS A 193 -5.84 -5.86 25.57
N PRO A 194 -5.22 -4.69 25.82
CA PRO A 194 -4.32 -4.07 24.86
C PRO A 194 -3.08 -4.93 24.61
N ARG A 195 -2.59 -4.91 23.37
CA ARG A 195 -1.41 -5.64 22.90
C ARG A 195 -0.32 -4.73 22.33
N GLY A 196 -0.64 -3.45 22.12
CA GLY A 196 0.25 -2.45 21.54
C GLY A 196 -0.53 -1.20 21.11
N LEU A 197 0.16 -0.25 20.48
CA LEU A 197 -0.34 1.04 20.01
C LEU A 197 -0.39 1.04 18.47
N CYS A 198 -1.49 1.46 17.87
CA CYS A 198 -1.51 1.75 16.42
C CYS A 198 -1.22 3.21 16.13
N GLY A 199 -1.09 3.56 14.84
CA GLY A 199 -0.75 4.90 14.39
C GLY A 199 -1.58 6.01 15.02
N SER A 200 -2.90 5.86 15.11
CA SER A 200 -3.78 6.86 15.73
C SER A 200 -3.60 6.97 17.24
N GLY A 201 -3.21 5.89 17.92
CA GLY A 201 -2.88 5.93 19.35
C GLY A 201 -1.48 6.45 19.65
N LEU A 202 -0.60 6.56 18.64
CA LEU A 202 0.72 7.18 18.75
C LEU A 202 0.67 8.71 18.56
N ILE A 203 -0.34 9.22 17.86
CA ILE A 203 -0.61 10.64 17.66
C ILE A 203 -1.32 11.18 18.90
#